data_AF-A0A7U9X2J9-F1
#
_entry.id   AF-A0A7U9X2J9-F1
#
_cell.length_a   1.000
_cell.length_b   1.000
_cell.length_c   1.000
_cell.angle_alpha   90.00
_cell.angle_beta   90.00
_cell.angle_gamma   90.00
#
_symmetry.space_group_name_H-M   'P 1'
#
loop_
_entity.id
_entity.type
_entity.pdbx_description
1 polymer ?
#
loop_
_entity_poly.entity_id
_entity_poly.type
_entity_poly.pdbx_seq_one_letter_code
_entity_poly.pdbx_strand_id
1 'polypeptide(L)'
;MFTDDDAKYLKEYMEDSPVNNDSYKLRFRKFNNTQARFMIFLIEMLSRNGEEDSYSDFLKIDTYTLEHVMPQKWQTSWYDVPSYDEMGKLVDRNDVDNFIQGRNRAIKSLGNCALLTSKLNAKISNSNFATKIEGKSGANCGGMRKFAASLLTTKDIIAVYDNAKIWDEREIYMHEKKYFEKLNEFYKFE
;
A
#
# COMPACT_ATOMS: atom_id res chain seq x y z
N MET A 1 -11.61 30.38 19.11
CA MET A 1 -12.80 29.83 19.77
C MET A 1 -13.49 28.99 18.72
N PHE A 2 -13.58 27.67 18.90
CA PHE A 2 -14.22 26.80 17.91
C PHE A 2 -15.69 27.19 17.77
N THR A 3 -16.20 27.22 16.54
CA THR A 3 -17.62 27.49 16.31
C THR A 3 -18.45 26.26 16.73
N ASP A 4 -19.75 26.43 16.99
CA ASP A 4 -20.63 25.30 17.33
C ASP A 4 -20.66 24.24 16.21
N ASP A 5 -20.46 24.65 14.95
CA ASP A 5 -20.32 23.76 13.80
C ASP A 5 -19.00 22.97 13.83
N ASP A 6 -17.89 23.58 14.25
CA ASP A 6 -16.60 22.88 14.39
C ASP A 6 -16.67 21.83 15.49
N ALA A 7 -17.33 22.15 16.61
CA ALA A 7 -17.52 21.23 17.73
C ALA A 7 -18.42 20.05 17.33
N LYS A 8 -19.48 20.30 16.55
CA LYS A 8 -20.34 19.26 16.00
C LYS A 8 -19.59 18.37 15.01
N TYR A 9 -18.82 18.95 14.09
CA TYR A 9 -17.99 18.21 13.14
C TYR A 9 -16.98 17.31 13.86
N LEU A 10 -16.27 17.85 14.87
CA LEU A 10 -15.33 17.08 15.66
C LEU A 10 -16.00 15.94 16.42
N LYS A 11 -17.20 16.18 16.97
CA LYS A 11 -17.97 15.15 17.67
C LYS A 11 -18.42 14.03 16.73
N GLU A 12 -18.99 14.36 15.57
CA GLU A 12 -19.37 13.38 14.55
C GLU A 12 -18.14 12.61 14.03
N TYR A 13 -17.01 13.32 13.82
CA TYR A 13 -15.74 12.71 13.40
C TYR A 13 -15.16 11.75 14.44
N MET A 14 -15.29 12.07 15.73
CA MET A 14 -14.84 11.23 16.84
C MET A 14 -15.78 10.06 17.11
N GLU A 15 -17.09 10.22 16.95
CA GLU A 15 -18.09 9.15 17.05
C GLU A 15 -17.93 8.12 15.91
N ASP A 16 -17.59 8.58 14.70
CA ASP A 16 -17.26 7.72 13.55
C ASP A 16 -15.82 7.18 13.57
N SER A 17 -15.01 7.57 14.56
CA SER A 17 -13.64 7.08 14.76
C SER A 17 -13.63 6.04 15.87
N PRO A 18 -13.54 4.73 15.55
CA PRO A 18 -13.44 3.74 16.59
C PRO A 18 -12.20 4.00 17.44
N VAL A 19 -12.40 4.03 18.75
CA VAL A 19 -11.40 4.28 19.81
C VAL A 19 -10.46 3.08 20.00
N ASN A 20 -10.40 2.18 19.01
CA ASN A 20 -9.51 1.03 19.01
C ASN A 20 -8.56 1.13 17.82
N ASN A 21 -7.35 0.62 18.00
CA ASN A 21 -6.33 0.64 16.97
C ASN A 21 -6.81 -0.03 15.68
N ASP A 22 -7.63 -1.08 15.73
CA ASP A 22 -8.15 -1.78 14.54
C ASP A 22 -8.96 -0.91 13.55
N SER A 23 -9.42 0.27 13.98
CA SER A 23 -10.06 1.27 13.12
C SER A 23 -9.17 1.83 12.01
N TYR A 24 -7.85 1.72 12.15
CA TYR A 24 -6.89 2.25 11.19
C TYR A 24 -7.17 1.74 9.78
N LYS A 25 -7.65 0.49 9.66
CA LYS A 25 -7.99 -0.16 8.38
C LYS A 25 -9.02 0.65 7.61
N LEU A 26 -10.08 1.11 8.29
CA LEU A 26 -11.15 1.89 7.67
C LEU A 26 -10.61 3.24 7.15
N ARG A 27 -9.70 3.86 7.92
CA ARG A 27 -9.09 5.15 7.55
C ARG A 27 -8.11 4.99 6.39
N PHE A 28 -7.19 4.01 6.46
CA PHE A 28 -6.21 3.74 5.43
C PHE A 28 -6.87 3.45 4.07
N ARG A 29 -7.97 2.68 4.08
CA ARG A 29 -8.69 2.28 2.87
C ARG A 29 -9.58 3.38 2.27
N LYS A 30 -9.67 4.55 2.92
CA LYS A 30 -10.37 5.74 2.41
C LYS A 30 -9.43 6.75 1.76
N PHE A 31 -8.11 6.56 1.86
CA PHE A 31 -7.16 7.49 1.26
C PHE A 31 -7.27 7.53 -0.26
N ASN A 32 -7.26 8.75 -0.81
CA ASN A 32 -6.97 8.93 -2.23
C ASN A 32 -5.46 8.74 -2.50
N ASN A 33 -5.05 8.65 -3.77
CA ASN A 33 -3.66 8.39 -4.14
C ASN A 33 -2.67 9.43 -3.59
N THR A 34 -3.08 10.70 -3.46
CA THR A 34 -2.21 11.75 -2.89
C THR A 34 -1.98 11.50 -1.41
N GLN A 35 -3.03 11.17 -0.66
CA GLN A 35 -2.97 10.85 0.76
C GLN A 35 -2.17 9.57 1.01
N ALA A 36 -2.43 8.51 0.23
CA ALA A 36 -1.69 7.26 0.34
C ALA A 36 -0.19 7.45 0.04
N ARG A 37 0.15 8.25 -0.98
CA ARG A 37 1.55 8.61 -1.28
C ARG A 37 2.21 9.33 -0.11
N PHE A 38 1.55 10.32 0.46
CA PHE A 38 2.06 11.03 1.63
C PHE A 38 2.26 10.08 2.81
N MET A 39 1.31 9.18 3.07
CA MET A 39 1.43 8.24 4.18
C MET A 39 2.58 7.24 4.02
N ILE A 40 2.74 6.61 2.84
CA ILE A 40 3.90 5.73 2.60
C ILE A 40 5.20 6.52 2.70
N PHE A 41 5.23 7.77 2.26
CA PHE A 41 6.41 8.64 2.39
C PHE A 41 6.77 8.91 3.85
N LEU A 42 5.78 9.20 4.71
CA LEU A 42 6.00 9.32 6.15
C LEU A 42 6.54 8.02 6.75
N ILE A 43 5.97 6.88 6.37
CA ILE A 43 6.42 5.56 6.84
C ILE A 43 7.86 5.28 6.39
N GLU A 44 8.21 5.62 5.16
CA GLU A 44 9.58 5.52 4.64
C GLU A 44 10.55 6.36 5.47
N MET A 45 10.22 7.63 5.75
CA MET A 45 11.04 8.49 6.61
C MET A 45 11.22 7.89 8.00
N LEU A 46 10.13 7.46 8.65
CA LEU A 46 10.20 6.82 9.96
C LEU A 46 10.99 5.51 9.95
N SER A 47 10.97 4.77 8.83
CA SER A 47 11.72 3.53 8.67
C SER A 47 13.21 3.75 8.47
N ARG A 48 13.62 4.90 7.90
CA ARG A 48 15.03 5.30 7.82
C ARG A 48 15.59 5.77 9.17
N ASN A 49 14.72 6.15 10.11
CA ASN A 49 15.05 6.36 11.53
C ASN A 49 16.26 7.28 11.80
N GLY A 50 16.42 8.37 11.05
CA GLY A 50 17.54 9.30 11.25
C GLY A 50 18.87 8.84 10.65
N GLU A 51 18.89 7.76 9.87
CA GLU A 51 20.06 7.27 9.15
C GLU A 51 20.06 7.76 7.70
N GLU A 52 19.60 8.98 7.41
CA GLU A 52 19.49 9.49 6.04
C GLU A 52 20.83 9.47 5.29
N ASP A 53 21.95 9.66 5.98
CA ASP A 53 23.30 9.59 5.43
C ASP A 53 23.70 8.18 4.93
N SER A 54 23.00 7.13 5.38
CA SER A 54 23.19 5.74 4.90
C SER A 54 22.55 5.49 3.54
N TYR A 55 21.81 6.45 2.97
CA TYR A 55 21.11 6.31 1.70
C TYR A 55 21.72 7.20 0.63
N SER A 56 21.76 6.70 -0.60
CA SER A 56 22.27 7.44 -1.76
C SER A 56 21.31 8.51 -2.28
N ASP A 57 20.13 8.67 -1.67
CA ASP A 57 19.08 9.60 -2.08
C ASP A 57 18.56 10.46 -0.93
N PHE A 58 18.17 11.69 -1.25
CA PHE A 58 17.42 12.55 -0.34
C PHE A 58 15.92 12.35 -0.58
N LEU A 59 15.19 12.02 0.49
CA LEU A 59 13.74 11.86 0.44
C LEU A 59 13.06 13.19 0.11
N LYS A 60 12.48 13.28 -1.09
CA LYS A 60 11.67 14.41 -1.54
C LYS A 60 10.36 13.88 -2.09
N ILE A 61 9.24 14.18 -1.44
CA ILE A 61 7.95 13.56 -1.77
C ILE A 61 7.52 13.76 -3.24
N ASP A 62 7.91 14.87 -3.86
CA ASP A 62 7.59 15.22 -5.24
C ASP A 62 8.33 14.38 -6.28
N THR A 63 9.44 13.73 -5.91
CA THR A 63 10.18 12.79 -6.80
C THR A 63 9.56 11.40 -6.84
N TYR A 64 8.63 11.10 -5.93
CA TYR A 64 7.99 9.80 -5.83
C TYR A 64 6.58 9.78 -6.41
N THR A 65 6.24 8.62 -6.96
CA THR A 65 4.94 8.28 -7.51
C THR A 65 4.38 7.08 -6.76
N LEU A 66 3.05 7.00 -6.69
CA LEU A 66 2.36 5.87 -6.06
C LEU A 66 2.07 4.80 -7.12
N GLU A 67 2.43 3.56 -6.82
CA GLU A 67 2.06 2.38 -7.60
C GLU A 67 1.25 1.44 -6.69
N HIS A 68 0.19 0.84 -7.22
CA HIS A 68 -0.51 -0.25 -6.53
C HIS A 68 0.14 -1.58 -6.92
N VAL A 69 0.51 -2.46 -5.99
CA VAL A 69 1.12 -3.75 -6.31
C VAL A 69 0.12 -4.65 -7.03
N MET A 70 -1.02 -4.95 -6.39
CA MET A 70 -2.21 -5.43 -7.08
C MET A 70 -2.81 -4.27 -7.89
N PRO A 71 -2.86 -4.35 -9.23
CA PRO A 71 -3.36 -3.27 -10.06
C PRO A 71 -4.85 -3.03 -9.84
N GLN A 72 -5.28 -1.78 -10.01
CA GLN A 72 -6.71 -1.45 -9.94
C GLN A 72 -7.53 -2.21 -11.00
N LYS A 73 -6.93 -2.46 -12.18
CA LYS A 73 -7.48 -3.31 -13.25
C LYS A 73 -6.98 -4.76 -13.12
N TRP A 74 -7.21 -5.37 -11.95
CA TRP A 74 -6.73 -6.71 -11.61
C TRP A 74 -7.34 -7.83 -12.46
N GLN A 75 -8.55 -7.64 -12.97
CA GLN A 75 -9.33 -8.69 -13.65
C GLN A 75 -8.61 -9.31 -14.84
N THR A 76 -7.67 -8.60 -15.48
CA THR A 76 -6.96 -9.10 -16.66
C THR A 76 -5.70 -9.89 -16.33
N SER A 77 -5.02 -9.54 -15.25
CA SER A 77 -3.66 -10.05 -14.96
C SER A 77 -3.55 -10.80 -13.62
N TRP A 78 -4.62 -10.79 -12.83
CA TRP A 78 -4.68 -11.34 -11.48
C TRP A 78 -5.92 -12.21 -11.22
N TYR A 79 -6.74 -12.49 -12.25
CA TYR A 79 -7.93 -13.32 -12.11
C TYR A 79 -7.62 -14.72 -11.55
N ASP A 80 -6.48 -15.29 -11.96
CA ASP A 80 -6.05 -16.61 -11.53
C ASP A 80 -5.31 -16.64 -10.19
N VAL A 81 -5.06 -15.49 -9.57
CA VAL A 81 -4.47 -15.45 -8.23
C VAL A 81 -5.56 -15.88 -7.22
N PRO A 82 -5.28 -16.79 -6.26
CA PRO A 82 -6.20 -17.06 -5.14
C PRO A 82 -6.52 -15.78 -4.36
N SER A 83 -7.72 -15.68 -3.79
CA SER A 83 -8.11 -14.54 -2.95
C SER A 83 -8.37 -15.00 -1.52
N TYR A 84 -7.95 -14.19 -0.56
CA TYR A 84 -8.10 -14.47 0.86
C TYR A 84 -8.82 -13.33 1.58
N ASP A 85 -9.60 -13.65 2.60
CA ASP A 85 -10.20 -12.65 3.47
C ASP A 85 -9.20 -12.07 4.48
N GLU A 86 -9.64 -11.14 5.32
CA GLU A 86 -8.78 -10.51 6.34
C GLU A 86 -8.28 -11.47 7.43
N MET A 87 -8.91 -12.64 7.57
CA MET A 87 -8.47 -13.71 8.48
C MET A 87 -7.52 -14.70 7.78
N GLY A 88 -7.21 -14.49 6.50
CA GLY A 88 -6.37 -15.36 5.70
C GLY A 88 -7.08 -16.63 5.22
N LYS A 89 -8.41 -16.70 5.28
CA LYS A 89 -9.18 -17.83 4.75
C LYS A 89 -9.40 -17.65 3.25
N LEU A 90 -9.27 -18.74 2.51
CA LEU A 90 -9.52 -18.77 1.06
C LEU A 90 -10.97 -18.38 0.77
N VAL A 91 -11.17 -17.41 -0.12
CA VAL A 91 -12.49 -17.01 -0.64
C VAL A 91 -12.88 -17.97 -1.75
N ASP A 92 -14.10 -18.51 -1.68
CA ASP A 92 -14.64 -19.39 -2.73
C ASP A 92 -14.81 -18.59 -4.03
N ARG A 93 -14.23 -19.09 -5.13
CA ARG A 93 -14.35 -18.45 -6.45
C ARG A 93 -15.76 -18.51 -7.03
N ASN A 94 -16.57 -19.45 -6.58
CA ASN A 94 -17.98 -19.52 -6.99
C ASN A 94 -18.82 -18.43 -6.31
N ASP A 95 -18.32 -17.85 -5.22
CA ASP A 95 -18.88 -16.66 -4.59
C ASP A 95 -18.27 -15.40 -5.21
N VAL A 96 -18.71 -15.10 -6.44
CA VAL A 96 -18.17 -14.04 -7.28
C VAL A 96 -18.24 -12.67 -6.60
N ASP A 97 -19.34 -12.39 -5.89
CA ASP A 97 -19.53 -11.11 -5.21
C ASP A 97 -18.54 -10.92 -4.07
N ASN A 98 -18.36 -11.93 -3.19
CA ASN A 98 -17.38 -11.85 -2.12
C ASN A 98 -15.94 -11.80 -2.65
N PHE A 99 -15.63 -12.54 -3.73
CA PHE A 99 -14.34 -12.48 -4.38
C PHE A 99 -14.00 -11.07 -4.91
N ILE A 100 -14.95 -10.44 -5.64
CA ILE A 100 -14.76 -9.08 -6.17
C ILE A 100 -14.66 -8.05 -5.04
N GLN A 101 -15.51 -8.16 -4.01
CA GLN A 101 -15.46 -7.26 -2.86
C GLN A 101 -14.16 -7.38 -2.07
N GLY A 102 -13.63 -8.60 -1.91
CA GLY A 102 -12.33 -8.85 -1.29
C GLY A 102 -11.19 -8.16 -2.04
N ARG A 103 -11.14 -8.32 -3.36
CA ARG A 103 -10.15 -7.64 -4.23
C ARG A 103 -10.27 -6.12 -4.15
N ASN A 104 -11.48 -5.58 -4.24
CA ASN A 104 -11.73 -4.13 -4.16
C ASN A 104 -11.32 -3.54 -2.81
N ARG A 105 -11.46 -4.30 -1.72
CA ARG A 105 -11.00 -3.92 -0.39
C ARG A 105 -9.47 -3.91 -0.32
N ALA A 106 -8.83 -4.97 -0.81
CA ALA A 106 -7.38 -5.10 -0.82
C ALA A 106 -6.70 -4.02 -1.68
N ILE A 107 -7.29 -3.66 -2.83
CA ILE A 107 -6.77 -2.61 -3.71
C ILE A 107 -6.67 -1.26 -2.99
N LYS A 108 -7.65 -0.95 -2.15
CA LYS A 108 -7.70 0.28 -1.35
C LYS A 108 -6.78 0.26 -0.14
N SER A 109 -6.26 -0.90 0.25
CA SER A 109 -5.36 -1.03 1.39
C SER A 109 -4.08 -0.24 1.16
N LEU A 110 -3.63 0.49 2.18
CA LEU A 110 -2.33 1.16 2.15
C LEU A 110 -1.19 0.15 1.99
N GLY A 111 -1.35 -1.07 2.49
CA GLY A 111 -0.40 -2.17 2.31
C GLY A 111 -0.23 -2.60 0.85
N ASN A 112 -1.17 -2.27 -0.04
CA ASN A 112 -1.06 -2.51 -1.47
C ASN A 112 -0.30 -1.41 -2.23
N CYS A 113 0.16 -0.35 -1.55
CA CYS A 113 0.81 0.79 -2.17
C CYS A 113 2.34 0.73 -2.04
N ALA A 114 3.03 1.17 -3.09
CA ALA A 114 4.48 1.31 -3.15
C ALA A 114 4.87 2.71 -3.65
N LEU A 115 5.98 3.25 -3.15
CA LEU A 115 6.62 4.43 -3.72
C LEU A 115 7.64 4.03 -4.77
N LEU A 116 7.64 4.75 -5.90
CA LEU A 116 8.61 4.61 -6.98
C LEU A 116 9.13 5.97 -7.42
N THR A 117 10.41 6.07 -7.76
CA THR A 117 11.05 7.27 -8.35
C THR A 117 10.59 7.59 -9.76
N SER A 118 9.87 6.67 -10.41
CA SER A 118 9.25 6.89 -11.70
C SER A 118 8.01 6.00 -11.87
N LYS A 119 7.05 6.47 -12.67
CA LYS A 119 5.84 5.69 -12.97
C LYS A 119 6.20 4.46 -13.79
N LEU A 120 5.63 3.32 -13.44
CA LEU A 120 5.60 2.17 -14.34
C LEU A 120 4.79 2.54 -15.59
N ASN A 121 5.25 2.09 -16.76
CA ASN A 121 4.43 2.22 -17.96
C ASN A 121 3.10 1.45 -17.77
N ALA A 122 2.04 1.90 -18.44
CA ALA A 122 0.70 1.35 -18.21
C ALA A 122 0.61 -0.18 -18.42
N LYS A 123 1.42 -0.76 -19.32
CA LYS A 123 1.44 -2.21 -19.55
C LYS A 123 2.05 -2.97 -18.37
N ILE A 124 3.06 -2.42 -17.70
CA ILE A 124 3.67 -3.01 -16.50
C ILE A 124 2.79 -2.71 -15.28
N SER A 125 2.31 -1.48 -15.13
CA SER A 125 1.45 -1.07 -14.00
C SER A 125 0.14 -1.86 -13.91
N ASN A 126 -0.36 -2.45 -15.01
CA ASN A 126 -1.56 -3.30 -14.98
C ASN A 126 -1.25 -4.81 -15.07
N SER A 127 0.01 -5.21 -14.94
CA SER A 127 0.44 -6.62 -15.11
C SER A 127 0.47 -7.42 -13.80
N ASN A 128 0.84 -8.70 -13.91
CA ASN A 128 1.05 -9.60 -12.77
C ASN A 128 2.21 -9.14 -11.86
N PHE A 129 2.27 -9.69 -10.65
CA PHE A 129 3.26 -9.30 -9.64
C PHE A 129 4.70 -9.41 -10.16
N ALA A 130 5.07 -10.54 -10.79
CA ALA A 130 6.41 -10.75 -11.33
C ALA A 130 6.83 -9.68 -12.34
N THR A 131 5.94 -9.36 -13.28
CA THR A 131 6.20 -8.34 -14.31
C THR A 131 6.32 -6.94 -13.71
N LYS A 132 5.60 -6.63 -12.61
CA LYS A 132 5.76 -5.35 -11.91
C LYS A 132 7.11 -5.22 -11.23
N ILE A 133 7.59 -6.29 -10.59
CA ILE A 133 8.87 -6.29 -9.88
C ILE A 133 10.04 -6.19 -10.85
N GLU A 134 10.07 -7.06 -11.86
CA GLU A 134 11.19 -7.16 -12.80
C GLU A 134 11.10 -6.17 -13.97
N GLY A 135 9.87 -5.85 -14.40
CA GLY A 135 9.62 -5.12 -15.62
C GLY A 135 9.59 -6.02 -16.85
N LYS A 136 9.98 -5.48 -18.00
CA LYS A 136 10.11 -6.20 -19.28
C LYS A 136 11.42 -5.81 -19.97
N SER A 137 11.82 -6.60 -20.96
CA SER A 137 12.95 -6.25 -21.83
C SER A 137 12.59 -5.06 -22.73
N GLY A 138 13.45 -4.04 -22.78
CA GLY A 138 13.30 -2.87 -23.66
C GLY A 138 13.56 -1.53 -22.97
N ALA A 139 13.73 -0.49 -23.78
CA ALA A 139 13.86 0.88 -23.27
C ALA A 139 12.58 1.30 -22.53
N ASN A 140 12.70 1.89 -21.34
CA ASN A 140 11.58 2.32 -20.48
C ASN A 140 10.66 1.17 -19.99
N CYS A 141 11.21 -0.04 -19.85
CA CYS A 141 10.49 -1.21 -19.35
C CYS A 141 10.92 -1.66 -17.94
N GLY A 142 11.53 -0.77 -17.13
CA GLY A 142 11.93 -1.12 -15.77
C GLY A 142 10.75 -1.45 -14.85
N GLY A 143 10.95 -2.39 -13.93
CA GLY A 143 10.04 -2.70 -12.83
C GLY A 143 10.40 -1.98 -11.53
N MET A 144 9.74 -2.36 -10.44
CA MET A 144 9.93 -1.79 -9.11
C MET A 144 11.39 -1.86 -8.64
N ARG A 145 12.13 -2.93 -8.97
CA ARG A 145 13.57 -3.02 -8.63
C ARG A 145 14.38 -1.85 -9.16
N LYS A 146 14.06 -1.38 -10.37
CA LYS A 146 14.75 -0.25 -10.99
C LYS A 146 14.36 1.07 -10.34
N PHE A 147 13.07 1.24 -10.02
CA PHE A 147 12.52 2.53 -9.58
C PHE A 147 12.41 2.68 -8.05
N ALA A 148 12.87 1.71 -7.27
CA ALA A 148 12.77 1.76 -5.82
C ALA A 148 13.99 1.20 -5.08
N ALA A 149 15.16 1.20 -5.74
CA ALA A 149 16.38 0.60 -5.20
C ALA A 149 16.85 1.17 -3.85
N SER A 150 16.41 2.39 -3.48
CA SER A 150 16.74 3.05 -2.20
C SER A 150 15.59 3.03 -1.18
N LEU A 151 14.37 2.66 -1.56
CA LEU A 151 13.18 2.79 -0.72
C LEU A 151 12.95 1.52 0.11
N LEU A 152 13.05 1.63 1.43
CA LEU A 152 12.90 0.51 2.35
C LEU A 152 11.52 -0.15 2.24
N THR A 153 10.46 0.66 2.21
CA THR A 153 9.08 0.17 2.10
C THR A 153 8.85 -0.65 0.85
N THR A 154 9.38 -0.22 -0.30
CA THR A 154 9.29 -0.98 -1.54
C THR A 154 10.26 -2.15 -1.60
N LYS A 155 11.42 -2.09 -0.91
CA LYS A 155 12.33 -3.23 -0.76
C LYS A 155 11.67 -4.40 -0.04
N ASP A 156 10.82 -4.15 0.96
CA ASP A 156 10.06 -5.21 1.63
C ASP A 156 9.17 -5.99 0.64
N ILE A 157 8.47 -5.27 -0.25
CA ILE A 157 7.65 -5.87 -1.32
C ILE A 157 8.52 -6.70 -2.27
N ILE A 158 9.70 -6.18 -2.65
CA ILE A 158 10.65 -6.88 -3.50
C ILE A 158 11.16 -8.16 -2.81
N ALA A 159 11.43 -8.11 -1.50
CA ALA A 159 11.86 -9.28 -0.73
C ALA A 159 10.79 -10.38 -0.68
N VAL A 160 9.50 -10.02 -0.60
CA VAL A 160 8.39 -10.99 -0.72
C VAL A 160 8.44 -11.68 -2.08
N TYR A 161 8.70 -10.94 -3.16
CA TYR A 161 8.87 -11.54 -4.47
C TYR A 161 10.08 -12.46 -4.54
N ASP A 162 11.24 -12.06 -4.00
CA ASP A 162 12.45 -12.88 -4.00
C ASP A 162 12.26 -14.22 -3.25
N ASN A 163 11.51 -14.20 -2.15
CA ASN A 163 11.33 -15.35 -1.28
C ASN A 163 10.16 -16.26 -1.70
N ALA A 164 9.00 -15.69 -2.02
CA ALA A 164 7.76 -16.44 -2.21
C ALA A 164 7.12 -16.24 -3.59
N LYS A 165 7.44 -15.14 -4.30
CA LYS A 165 6.86 -14.76 -5.60
C LYS A 165 5.33 -14.60 -5.59
N ILE A 166 4.71 -14.52 -4.41
CA ILE A 166 3.27 -14.40 -4.23
C ILE A 166 2.98 -13.07 -3.56
N TRP A 167 2.03 -12.34 -4.14
CA TRP A 167 1.42 -11.18 -3.52
C TRP A 167 -0.09 -11.35 -3.61
N ASP A 168 -0.75 -11.45 -2.46
CA ASP A 168 -2.19 -11.57 -2.34
C ASP A 168 -2.68 -10.78 -1.12
N GLU A 169 -3.95 -10.91 -0.77
CA GLU A 169 -4.57 -10.18 0.33
C GLU A 169 -3.83 -10.38 1.67
N ARG A 170 -3.21 -11.54 1.91
CA ARG A 170 -2.49 -11.79 3.16
C ARG A 170 -1.26 -10.90 3.28
N GLU A 171 -0.47 -10.83 2.20
CA GLU A 171 0.69 -9.93 2.12
C GLU A 171 0.25 -8.46 2.23
N ILE A 172 -0.82 -8.09 1.52
CA ILE A 172 -1.38 -6.73 1.56
C ILE A 172 -1.77 -6.34 2.98
N TYR A 173 -2.56 -7.15 3.67
CA TYR A 173 -3.02 -6.84 5.02
C TYR A 173 -1.90 -6.91 6.07
N MET A 174 -0.92 -7.80 5.88
CA MET A 174 0.28 -7.83 6.72
C MET A 174 1.09 -6.53 6.59
N HIS A 175 1.32 -6.04 5.37
CA HIS A 175 2.01 -4.77 5.16
C HIS A 175 1.19 -3.58 5.67
N GLU A 176 -0.13 -3.58 5.49
CA GLU A 176 -1.03 -2.57 6.05
C GLU A 176 -0.89 -2.47 7.58
N LYS A 177 -0.84 -3.62 8.26
CA LYS A 177 -0.61 -3.71 9.70
C LYS A 177 0.78 -3.21 10.08
N LYS A 178 1.84 -3.65 9.40
CA LYS A 178 3.22 -3.19 9.63
C LYS A 178 3.35 -1.67 9.51
N TYR A 179 2.69 -1.08 8.52
CA TYR A 179 2.66 0.37 8.31
C TYR A 179 1.96 1.10 9.45
N PHE A 180 0.83 0.57 9.92
CA PHE A 180 0.16 1.12 11.09
C PHE A 180 1.04 1.03 12.35
N GLU A 181 1.64 -0.13 12.61
CA GLU A 181 2.54 -0.34 13.74
C GLU A 181 3.72 0.64 13.71
N LYS A 182 4.34 0.84 12.54
CA LYS A 182 5.43 1.83 12.38
C LYS A 182 5.00 3.26 12.70
N LEU A 183 3.81 3.66 12.26
CA LEU A 183 3.26 4.97 12.61
C LEU A 183 2.95 5.06 14.10
N ASN A 184 2.37 4.01 14.66
CA ASN A 184 1.97 3.98 16.06
C ASN A 184 3.17 3.95 17.01
N GLU A 185 4.28 3.31 16.61
CA GLU A 185 5.55 3.35 17.34
C GLU A 185 6.03 4.79 17.56
N PHE A 186 5.82 5.68 16.59
CA PHE A 186 6.23 7.08 16.68
C PHE A 186 5.16 7.98 17.31
N TYR A 187 3.92 7.91 16.82
CA TYR A 187 2.85 8.84 17.20
C TYR A 187 2.08 8.42 18.46
N LYS A 188 2.18 7.16 18.90
CA LYS A 188 1.50 6.63 20.10
C LYS A 188 -0.01 6.92 20.12
N PHE A 189 -0.70 6.51 19.06
CA PHE A 189 -2.16 6.49 19.03
C PHE A 189 -2.70 5.57 20.14
N GLU A 190 -3.62 6.10 20.95
CA GLU A 190 -4.31 5.38 22.04
C GLU A 190 -5.45 4.49 21.53
#